data_AF-A0A8X6G916-F1
#
_entry.id   AF-A0A8X6G916-F1
#
_cell.length_a   1.000
_cell.length_b   1.000
_cell.length_c   1.000
_cell.angle_alpha   90.00
_cell.angle_beta   90.00
_cell.angle_gamma   90.00
#
_symmetry.space_group_name_H-M   'P 1'
#
loop_
_entity.id
_entity.type
_entity.pdbx_description
1 polymer ?
#
loop_
_entity_poly.entity_id
_entity_poly.type
_entity_poly.pdbx_seq_one_letter_code
_entity_poly.pdbx_strand_id
1 'polypeptide(L)'
;MDVSGPSQQQIRPGPVGVETDSKRYAPPITTDNVKNQAALLKHLQEITKIQLQAQLIGTRMKVFPQTPYAYHIIRRYINDNNLEGHTFSLPEDKK
;
A
#
# COMPACT_ATOMS: atom_id res chain seq x y z
N MET A 1 -38.29 25.65 40.41
CA MET A 1 -38.62 24.56 39.47
C MET A 1 -38.02 24.96 38.14
N ASP A 2 -36.99 24.23 37.74
CA ASP A 2 -36.08 24.52 36.63
C ASP A 2 -36.72 24.04 35.31
N VAL A 3 -36.77 24.89 34.27
CA VAL A 3 -37.23 24.51 32.93
C VAL A 3 -36.03 24.49 31.98
N SER A 4 -35.32 23.37 32.02
CA SER A 4 -34.27 23.00 31.08
C SER A 4 -34.85 22.84 29.66
N GLY A 5 -34.38 23.66 28.72
CA GLY A 5 -34.76 23.58 27.30
C GLY A 5 -34.12 22.38 26.58
N PRO A 6 -34.73 21.83 25.52
CA PRO A 6 -34.11 20.76 24.74
C PRO A 6 -32.98 21.33 23.87
N SER A 7 -31.74 20.95 24.17
CA SER A 7 -30.61 21.16 23.29
C SER A 7 -30.82 20.35 22.00
N GLN A 8 -30.99 21.04 20.87
CA GLN A 8 -30.97 20.42 19.56
C GLN A 8 -29.60 19.77 19.36
N GLN A 9 -29.54 18.44 19.43
CA GLN A 9 -28.39 17.69 18.97
C GLN A 9 -28.31 17.86 17.46
N GLN A 10 -27.42 18.74 17.02
CA GLN A 10 -26.99 18.86 15.64
C GLN A 10 -26.43 17.49 15.23
N ILE A 11 -27.20 16.74 14.44
CA ILE A 11 -26.74 15.50 13.82
C ILE A 11 -25.60 15.90 12.89
N ARG A 12 -24.36 15.72 13.36
CA ARG A 12 -23.19 15.77 12.50
C ARG A 12 -23.34 14.59 11.54
N PRO A 13 -23.36 14.78 10.20
CA PRO A 13 -23.17 13.65 9.32
C PRO A 13 -21.82 13.06 9.71
N GLY A 14 -21.81 11.79 10.13
CA GLY A 14 -20.58 11.03 10.31
C GLY A 14 -19.78 11.09 9.00
N PRO A 15 -18.45 10.92 9.03
CA PRO A 15 -17.68 10.84 7.79
C PRO A 15 -18.33 9.79 6.91
N VAL A 16 -18.87 10.24 5.77
CA VAL A 16 -19.39 9.39 4.71
C VAL A 16 -18.31 8.36 4.47
N GLY A 17 -18.62 7.09 4.77
CA GLY A 17 -17.70 5.99 4.55
C GLY A 17 -17.18 6.12 3.14
N VAL A 18 -15.89 6.44 3.04
CA VAL A 18 -15.16 6.42 1.78
C VAL A 18 -15.47 5.07 1.17
N GLU A 19 -16.23 5.11 0.09
CA GLU A 19 -16.64 3.98 -0.69
C GLU A 19 -15.36 3.27 -1.09
N THR A 20 -15.02 2.22 -0.34
CA THR A 20 -13.85 1.39 -0.60
C THR A 20 -14.19 0.57 -1.82
N ASP A 21 -14.02 1.22 -2.98
CA ASP A 21 -13.76 0.59 -4.26
C ASP A 21 -12.84 -0.59 -3.94
N SER A 22 -13.40 -1.80 -4.01
CA SER A 22 -12.78 -3.02 -3.50
C SER A 22 -11.65 -3.47 -4.41
N LYS A 23 -10.77 -2.54 -4.80
CA LYS A 23 -9.40 -2.82 -5.21
C LYS A 23 -8.77 -3.59 -4.07
N ARG A 24 -8.79 -4.91 -4.21
CA ARG A 24 -8.05 -5.85 -3.34
C ARG A 24 -6.70 -5.22 -3.04
N TYR A 25 -6.54 -4.78 -1.80
CA TYR A 25 -5.36 -4.08 -1.35
C TYR A 25 -4.14 -4.95 -1.61
N ALA A 26 -3.17 -4.42 -2.34
CA ALA A 26 -1.89 -5.06 -2.57
C ALA A 26 -0.84 -4.34 -1.70
N PRO A 27 -0.24 -5.00 -0.70
CA PRO A 27 0.66 -4.31 0.21
C PRO A 27 1.96 -3.89 -0.50
N PRO A 28 2.56 -2.75 -0.13
CA PRO A 28 3.86 -2.35 -0.67
C PRO A 28 4.96 -3.35 -0.33
N ILE A 29 5.89 -3.54 -1.27
CA ILE A 29 7.04 -4.43 -1.10
C ILE A 29 8.32 -3.61 -1.08
N THR A 30 9.10 -3.71 -0.02
CA THR A 30 10.43 -3.09 0.08
C THR A 30 11.48 -4.13 -0.32
N THR A 31 12.45 -3.71 -1.13
CA THR A 31 13.64 -4.48 -1.51
C THR A 31 14.88 -3.76 -1.01
N ASP A 32 15.74 -4.48 -0.30
CA ASP A 32 17.00 -3.98 0.25
C ASP A 32 18.17 -4.19 -0.73
N ASN A 33 19.25 -3.43 -0.53
CA ASN A 33 20.52 -3.61 -1.24
C ASN A 33 20.43 -3.57 -2.78
N VAL A 34 19.51 -2.78 -3.32
CA VAL A 34 19.31 -2.67 -4.77
C VAL A 34 20.41 -1.82 -5.39
N LYS A 35 21.37 -2.47 -6.06
CA LYS A 35 22.48 -1.80 -6.77
C LYS A 35 22.03 -0.93 -7.94
N ASN A 36 20.98 -1.35 -8.65
CA ASN A 36 20.44 -0.62 -9.79
C ASN A 36 18.90 -0.56 -9.75
N GLN A 37 18.39 0.47 -9.08
CA GLN A 37 16.97 0.63 -8.77
C GLN A 37 16.12 0.92 -10.02
N ALA A 38 16.63 1.73 -10.94
CA ALA A 38 15.92 2.04 -12.19
C ALA A 38 15.77 0.81 -13.09
N ALA A 39 16.83 0.00 -13.22
CA ALA A 39 16.77 -1.24 -13.99
C ALA A 39 15.82 -2.26 -13.35
N LEU A 40 15.86 -2.40 -12.02
CA LEU A 40 14.94 -3.28 -11.30
C LEU A 40 13.49 -2.84 -11.49
N LEU A 41 13.17 -1.55 -11.30
CA LEU A 41 11.81 -1.05 -11.52
C LEU A 41 11.31 -1.31 -12.95
N LYS A 42 12.15 -1.03 -13.95
CA LYS A 42 11.81 -1.29 -15.36
C LYS A 42 11.53 -2.77 -15.59
N HIS A 43 12.39 -3.65 -15.07
CA HIS A 43 12.20 -5.09 -15.19
C HIS A 43 10.90 -5.57 -14.50
N LEU A 44 10.59 -5.07 -13.30
CA LEU A 44 9.35 -5.37 -12.60
C LEU A 44 8.11 -4.92 -13.40
N GLN A 45 8.18 -3.77 -14.07
CA GLN A 45 7.11 -3.30 -14.98
C GLN A 45 6.99 -4.21 -16.22
N GLU A 46 8.11 -4.69 -16.77
CA GLU A 46 8.12 -5.59 -17.93
C GLU A 46 7.52 -6.97 -17.61
N ILE A 47 7.78 -7.54 -16.43
CA ILE A 47 7.24 -8.86 -16.04
C ILE A 47 5.78 -8.77 -15.57
N THR A 48 5.37 -7.64 -14.96
CA THR A 48 3.98 -7.44 -14.51
C THR A 48 3.07 -6.87 -15.60
N LYS A 49 3.64 -6.33 -16.69
CA LYS A 49 2.94 -5.65 -17.79
C LYS A 49 2.10 -4.46 -17.33
N ILE A 50 2.44 -3.84 -16.19
CA ILE A 50 1.78 -2.66 -15.66
C ILE A 50 2.78 -1.59 -15.27
N GLN A 51 2.33 -0.34 -15.23
CA GLN A 51 3.14 0.75 -14.67
C GLN A 51 3.14 0.64 -13.14
N LEU A 52 4.33 0.47 -12.58
CA LEU A 52 4.55 0.40 -11.13
C LEU A 52 5.07 1.73 -10.62
N GLN A 53 4.58 2.16 -9.47
CA GLN A 53 5.18 3.23 -8.70
C GLN A 53 6.22 2.65 -7.73
N ALA A 54 7.33 3.36 -7.57
CA ALA A 54 8.35 3.00 -6.58
C ALA A 54 8.91 4.26 -5.91
N GLN A 55 9.26 4.11 -4.65
CA GLN A 55 9.90 5.14 -3.83
C GLN A 55 11.27 4.66 -3.37
N LEU A 56 12.25 5.54 -3.47
CA LEU A 56 13.61 5.31 -2.99
C LEU A 56 13.71 5.74 -1.52
N ILE A 57 14.22 4.85 -0.67
CA ILE A 57 14.40 5.09 0.77
C ILE A 57 15.83 4.66 1.13
N GLY A 58 16.79 5.57 0.97
CA GLY A 58 18.21 5.27 1.14
C GLY A 58 18.69 4.21 0.13
N THR A 59 19.20 3.09 0.62
CA THR A 59 19.63 1.94 -0.20
C THR A 59 18.48 0.99 -0.60
N ARG A 60 17.27 1.26 -0.10
CA ARG A 60 16.08 0.43 -0.30
C ARG A 60 15.17 1.01 -1.38
N MET A 61 14.45 0.13 -2.06
CA MET A 61 13.39 0.51 -3.00
C MET A 61 12.06 -0.09 -2.54
N LYS A 62 11.06 0.77 -2.31
CA LYS A 62 9.70 0.40 -1.96
C LYS A 62 8.80 0.47 -3.20
N VAL A 63 8.26 -0.66 -3.63
CA VAL A 63 7.40 -0.82 -4.80
C VAL A 63 5.93 -0.86 -4.36
N PHE A 64 5.07 -0.16 -5.08
CA PHE A 64 3.64 -0.08 -4.83
C PHE A 64 2.88 -0.83 -5.94
N PRO A 65 2.58 -2.13 -5.76
CA PRO A 65 1.77 -2.87 -6.69
C PRO A 65 0.32 -2.36 -6.69
N GLN A 66 -0.26 -2.18 -7.87
CA GLN A 66 -1.65 -1.71 -8.03
C GLN A 66 -2.66 -2.87 -8.04
N THR A 67 -2.19 -4.11 -8.20
CA THR A 67 -3.04 -5.31 -8.27
C THR A 67 -2.42 -6.47 -7.48
N PRO A 68 -3.23 -7.40 -6.95
CA PRO A 68 -2.73 -8.62 -6.30
C PRO A 68 -1.88 -9.47 -7.24
N TYR A 69 -2.22 -9.51 -8.54
CA TYR A 69 -1.44 -10.22 -9.55
C TYR A 69 -0.01 -9.67 -9.64
N ALA A 70 0.14 -8.34 -9.74
CA ALA A 70 1.46 -7.71 -9.75
C ALA A 70 2.23 -7.96 -8.44
N TYR A 71 1.55 -7.90 -7.29
CA TYR A 71 2.14 -8.24 -6.00
C TYR A 71 2.76 -9.65 -6.00
N HIS A 72 2.01 -10.67 -6.46
CA HIS A 72 2.50 -12.04 -6.48
C HIS A 72 3.70 -12.22 -7.42
N ILE A 73 3.68 -11.60 -8.60
CA ILE A 73 4.82 -11.65 -9.54
C ILE A 73 6.05 -11.00 -8.93
N ILE A 74 5.92 -9.80 -8.36
CA ILE A 74 7.04 -9.07 -7.75
C ILE A 74 7.59 -9.86 -6.57
N ARG A 75 6.71 -10.38 -5.70
CA ARG A 75 7.11 -11.19 -4.54
C ARG A 75 7.85 -12.46 -4.97
N ARG A 76 7.36 -13.15 -6.00
CA ARG A 76 8.02 -14.33 -6.57
C ARG A 76 9.39 -13.97 -7.14
N TYR A 77 9.49 -12.90 -7.93
CA TYR A 77 10.76 -12.45 -8.49
C TYR A 77 11.80 -12.16 -7.40
N ILE A 78 11.40 -11.45 -6.35
CA ILE A 78 12.26 -11.13 -5.21
C ILE A 78 12.78 -12.41 -4.55
N ASN A 79 11.89 -13.38 -4.28
CA ASN A 79 12.27 -14.67 -3.70
C ASN A 79 13.21 -15.47 -4.62
N ASP A 80 12.86 -15.59 -5.91
CA ASP A 80 13.62 -16.37 -6.90
C ASP A 80 15.03 -15.80 -7.13
N ASN A 81 15.23 -14.50 -6.91
CA ASN A 81 16.52 -13.81 -7.05
C ASN A 81 17.25 -13.60 -5.71
N ASN A 82 16.75 -14.17 -4.60
CA ASN A 82 17.28 -13.97 -3.25
C ASN A 82 17.49 -12.50 -2.88
N LEU A 83 16.59 -11.62 -3.35
CA LEU A 83 16.57 -10.23 -2.93
C LEU A 83 15.95 -10.14 -1.53
N GLU A 84 16.57 -9.39 -0.63
CA GLU A 84 16.01 -9.13 0.71
C GLU A 84 14.72 -8.30 0.56
N GLY A 85 13.57 -8.99 0.61
CA GLY A 85 12.26 -8.40 0.36
C GLY A 85 11.36 -8.34 1.60
N HIS A 86 11.20 -7.16 2.17
CA HIS A 86 10.29 -6.93 3.30
C HIS A 86 8.95 -6.39 2.82
N THR A 87 7.86 -7.14 3.04
CA THR A 87 6.49 -6.58 2.93
C THR A 87 6.16 -5.98 4.29
N PHE A 88 5.99 -4.66 4.37
CA PHE A 88 5.42 -4.04 5.57
C PHE A 88 3.92 -4.33 5.58
N SER A 89 3.49 -5.26 6.43
CA SER A 89 2.09 -5.29 6.86
C SER A 89 1.87 -4.08 7.76
N LEU A 90 0.91 -3.21 7.42
CA LEU A 90 0.40 -2.27 8.41
C LEU A 90 -0.10 -3.12 9.58
N PRO A 91 0.32 -2.86 10.84
CA PRO A 91 -0.45 -3.40 11.96
C PRO A 91 -1.86 -2.88 11.76
N GLU A 92 -2.83 -3.78 11.65
CA GLU A 92 -4.25 -3.44 11.57
C GLU A 92 -4.50 -2.30 12.56
N ASP A 93 -5.07 -1.20 12.08
CA ASP A 93 -5.44 -0.03 12.87
C ASP A 93 -6.12 -0.49 14.15
N LYS A 94 -5.35 -0.61 15.24
CA LYS A 94 -5.90 -0.71 16.58
C LYS A 94 -6.21 0.69 17.04
N LYS A 95 -7.26 1.30 16.48
CA LYS A 95 -8.29 2.01 17.24
C LYS A 95 -9.44 2.54 16.40
#